data_AF-A0A1W9TR66-F1
#
_entry.id   AF-A0A1W9TR66-F1
#
_cell.length_a   1.000
_cell.length_b   1.000
_cell.length_c   1.000
_cell.angle_alpha   90.00
_cell.angle_beta   90.00
_cell.angle_gamma   90.00
#
_symmetry.space_group_name_H-M   'P 1'
#
loop_
_entity.id
_entity.type
_entity.pdbx_description
1 polymer ?
#
loop_
_entity_poly.entity_id
_entity_poly.type
_entity_poly.pdbx_seq_one_letter_code
_entity_poly.pdbx_strand_id
1 'polypeptide(L)'
;MAHWNHRVIHKHHQQTDEHTYQVHEVYYDDNGIIDKWTASPVVPMGETPDELREEIRYFIKAFQKPVLIEASEGGKEKLIQDSENPEINNGHYFELLDRTWVAIDYIYMRI
;
A
#
# COMPACT_ATOMS: atom_id res chain seq x y z
N MET A 1 -8.60 0.09 17.95
CA MET A 1 -8.72 1.52 17.61
C MET A 1 -8.78 1.62 16.11
N ALA A 2 -9.84 2.27 15.63
CA ALA A 2 -10.03 2.53 14.23
C ALA A 2 -8.90 3.42 13.68
N HIS A 3 -8.47 3.14 12.45
CA HIS A 3 -7.33 3.81 11.84
C HIS A 3 -7.38 3.74 10.32
N TRP A 4 -6.66 4.65 9.66
CA TRP A 4 -6.43 4.63 8.22
C TRP A 4 -5.07 4.00 7.92
N ASN A 5 -4.97 3.31 6.79
CA ASN A 5 -3.72 2.73 6.32
C ASN A 5 -3.62 2.79 4.80
N HIS A 6 -2.42 2.96 4.29
CA HIS A 6 -2.14 2.88 2.86
C HIS A 6 -2.13 1.41 2.41
N ARG A 7 -2.95 1.07 1.40
CA ARG A 7 -3.01 -0.28 0.82
C ARG A 7 -2.95 -0.21 -0.69
N VAL A 8 -2.31 -1.21 -1.30
CA VAL A 8 -2.36 -1.44 -2.73
C VAL A 8 -3.68 -2.12 -3.08
N ILE A 9 -4.45 -1.49 -3.96
CA ILE A 9 -5.68 -2.05 -4.54
C ILE A 9 -5.41 -2.36 -6.01
N HIS A 10 -5.77 -3.57 -6.41
CA HIS A 10 -5.76 -4.04 -7.78
C HIS A 10 -7.14 -3.83 -8.40
N LYS A 11 -7.18 -3.13 -9.54
CA LYS A 11 -8.39 -2.90 -10.33
C LYS A 11 -8.24 -3.47 -11.73
N HIS A 12 -9.25 -4.24 -12.16
CA HIS A 12 -9.37 -4.77 -13.52
C HIS A 12 -10.43 -4.00 -14.28
N HIS A 13 -10.05 -3.41 -15.40
CA HIS A 13 -10.95 -2.68 -16.27
C HIS A 13 -11.50 -3.60 -17.35
N GLN A 14 -12.71 -4.13 -17.14
CA GLN A 14 -13.31 -5.17 -17.99
C GLN A 14 -13.40 -4.82 -19.48
N GLN A 15 -13.51 -3.54 -19.84
CA GLN A 15 -13.66 -3.13 -21.24
C GLN A 15 -12.34 -3.06 -22.00
N THR A 16 -11.24 -2.75 -21.32
CA THR A 16 -9.91 -2.63 -21.93
C THR A 16 -9.01 -3.82 -21.58
N ASP A 17 -9.47 -4.69 -20.68
CA ASP A 17 -8.71 -5.79 -20.09
C ASP A 17 -7.42 -5.31 -19.38
N GLU A 18 -7.41 -4.06 -18.93
CA GLU A 18 -6.26 -3.45 -18.28
C GLU A 18 -6.28 -3.70 -16.76
N HIS A 19 -5.11 -4.04 -16.23
CA HIS A 19 -4.88 -4.21 -14.81
C HIS A 19 -4.09 -3.01 -14.27
N THR A 20 -4.58 -2.43 -13.17
CA THR A 20 -3.90 -1.32 -12.50
C THR A 20 -3.73 -1.60 -11.02
N TYR A 21 -2.62 -1.14 -10.45
CA TYR A 21 -2.29 -1.25 -9.03
C TYR A 21 -2.09 0.14 -8.48
N GLN A 22 -2.89 0.51 -7.48
CA GLN A 22 -2.95 1.88 -7.00
C GLN A 22 -2.96 1.92 -5.48
N VAL A 23 -2.37 2.96 -4.89
CA VAL A 23 -2.40 3.15 -3.43
C VAL A 23 -3.67 3.92 -3.06
N HIS A 24 -4.41 3.38 -2.09
CA HIS A 24 -5.60 4.01 -1.51
C HIS A 24 -5.45 4.09 0.01
N GLU A 25 -6.16 5.03 0.63
CA GLU A 25 -6.35 5.01 2.07
C GLU A 25 -7.52 4.07 2.41
N VAL A 26 -7.28 3.14 3.31
CA VAL A 26 -8.24 2.14 3.76
C VAL A 26 -8.48 2.31 5.25
N TYR A 27 -9.73 2.49 5.62
CA TYR A 27 -10.19 2.64 6.99
C TYR A 27 -10.56 1.28 7.59
N TYR A 28 -9.93 0.99 8.72
CA TYR A 28 -10.21 -0.16 9.56
C TYR A 28 -11.01 0.30 10.77
N ASP A 29 -12.08 -0.41 11.09
CA ASP A 29 -12.86 -0.20 12.31
C ASP A 29 -12.09 -0.64 13.57
N ASP A 30 -12.72 -0.53 14.73
CA ASP A 30 -12.11 -0.94 16.00
C ASP A 30 -11.81 -2.45 16.10
N ASN A 31 -12.46 -3.26 15.27
CA ASN A 31 -12.26 -4.71 15.17
C ASN A 31 -11.20 -5.09 14.13
N GLY A 32 -10.63 -4.10 13.41
CA GLY A 32 -9.68 -4.34 12.33
C GLY A 32 -10.32 -4.79 11.03
N ILE A 33 -11.63 -4.57 10.86
CA ILE A 33 -12.37 -4.88 9.63
C ILE A 33 -12.35 -3.66 8.72
N ILE A 34 -12.13 -3.87 7.41
CA ILE A 34 -12.20 -2.79 6.42
C ILE A 34 -13.65 -2.33 6.30
N ASP A 35 -13.88 -1.05 6.59
CA ASP A 35 -15.21 -0.43 6.49
C ASP A 35 -15.28 0.56 5.32
N LYS A 36 -14.20 1.28 5.01
CA LYS A 36 -14.17 2.30 3.93
C LYS A 36 -12.81 2.38 3.24
N TRP A 37 -12.79 2.93 2.04
CA TRP A 37 -11.57 3.31 1.33
C TRP A 37 -11.82 4.52 0.43
N THR A 38 -10.75 5.21 0.02
CA THR A 38 -10.87 6.34 -0.92
C THR A 38 -11.31 5.86 -2.30
N ALA A 39 -12.23 6.59 -2.93
CA ALA A 39 -12.72 6.23 -4.28
C ALA A 39 -11.62 6.36 -5.34
N SER A 40 -10.80 7.40 -5.22
CA SER A 40 -9.64 7.66 -6.08
C SER A 40 -8.35 7.28 -5.37
N PRO A 41 -7.31 6.87 -6.12
CA PRO A 41 -6.01 6.63 -5.55
C PRO A 41 -5.41 7.92 -5.04
N VAL A 42 -4.64 7.82 -3.96
CA VAL A 42 -3.96 8.96 -3.35
C VAL A 42 -2.60 9.19 -4.00
N VAL A 43 -2.18 10.45 -4.03
CA VAL A 43 -0.84 10.87 -4.46
C VAL A 43 -0.05 11.33 -3.22
N PRO A 44 1.26 11.08 -3.15
CA PRO A 44 2.07 11.57 -2.03
C PRO A 44 2.02 13.09 -1.94
N MET A 45 1.85 13.62 -0.72
CA MET A 45 1.74 15.04 -0.43
C MET A 45 2.38 15.36 0.92
N GLY A 46 2.98 16.54 1.03
CA GLY A 46 3.43 17.13 2.30
C GLY A 46 3.53 18.64 2.15
N GLU A 47 3.38 19.39 3.24
CA GLU A 47 3.55 20.86 3.23
C GLU A 47 5.04 21.24 3.19
N THR A 48 5.91 20.28 3.55
CA THR A 48 7.37 20.38 3.43
C THR A 48 7.98 19.19 2.69
N PRO A 49 9.21 19.33 2.16
CA PRO A 49 9.92 18.19 1.56
C PRO A 49 10.14 17.01 2.52
N ASP A 50 10.29 17.28 3.82
CA ASP A 50 10.46 16.25 4.84
C ASP A 50 9.15 15.47 5.07
N GLU A 51 8.01 16.16 5.12
CA GLU A 51 6.70 15.52 5.20
C GLU A 51 6.39 14.68 3.97
N LEU A 52 6.65 15.21 2.76
CA LEU A 52 6.48 14.46 1.52
C LEU A 52 7.35 13.19 1.50
N ARG A 53 8.58 13.26 2.02
CA ARG A 53 9.46 12.09 2.13
C ARG A 53 8.88 11.04 3.06
N GLU A 54 8.32 11.45 4.20
CA GLU A 54 7.67 10.53 5.13
C GLU A 54 6.37 9.96 4.56
N GLU A 55 5.62 10.73 3.77
CA GLU A 55 4.44 10.24 3.05
C GLU A 55 4.80 9.14 2.04
N ILE A 56 5.85 9.36 1.25
CA ILE A 56 6.38 8.34 0.33
C ILE A 56 6.81 7.08 1.10
N ARG A 57 7.38 7.22 2.31
CA ARG A 57 7.71 6.07 3.17
C ARG A 57 6.45 5.27 3.53
N TYR A 58 5.32 5.91 3.82
CA TYR A 58 4.06 5.20 4.06
C TYR A 58 3.54 4.47 2.82
N PHE A 59 3.68 5.05 1.64
CA PHE A 59 3.31 4.40 0.38
C PHE A 59 4.16 3.15 0.14
N ILE A 60 5.48 3.22 0.39
CA ILE A 60 6.37 2.05 0.31
C ILE A 60 5.92 0.95 1.29
N LYS A 61 5.50 1.31 2.51
CA LYS A 61 4.99 0.35 3.50
C LYS A 61 3.70 -0.34 3.05
N ALA A 62 2.90 0.24 2.15
CA ALA A 62 1.71 -0.40 1.62
C ALA A 62 2.03 -1.73 0.93
N PHE A 63 3.22 -1.83 0.32
CA PHE A 63 3.70 -3.03 -0.37
C PHE A 63 4.13 -4.17 0.58
N GLN A 64 4.19 -3.91 1.88
CA GLN A 64 4.47 -4.93 2.91
C GLN A 64 3.19 -5.66 3.35
N LYS A 65 2.04 -5.32 2.76
CA LYS A 65 0.74 -5.92 3.06
C LYS A 65 0.18 -6.56 1.78
N PRO A 66 -0.72 -7.53 1.91
CA PRO A 66 -1.35 -8.15 0.74
C PRO A 66 -2.08 -7.14 -0.14
N VAL A 67 -2.08 -7.40 -1.45
CA VAL A 67 -2.90 -6.65 -2.41
C VAL A 67 -4.38 -6.89 -2.10
N LEU A 68 -5.20 -5.85 -2.28
CA LEU A 68 -6.65 -5.93 -2.10
C LEU A 68 -7.37 -5.83 -3.46
N ILE A 69 -8.54 -6.45 -3.56
CA ILE A 69 -9.46 -6.33 -4.70
C ILE A 69 -10.86 -5.97 -4.21
N GLU A 70 -11.62 -5.29 -5.06
CA GLU A 70 -13.04 -5.00 -4.82
C GLU A 70 -13.88 -6.25 -5.11
N ALA A 71 -14.76 -6.60 -4.17
CA ALA A 71 -15.70 -7.70 -4.27
C ALA A 71 -17.11 -7.21 -3.88
N SER A 72 -18.14 -7.79 -4.49
CA SER A 72 -19.54 -7.51 -4.15
C SER A 72 -20.10 -8.67 -3.35
N GLU A 73 -20.51 -8.42 -2.11
CA GLU A 73 -21.16 -9.41 -1.25
C GLU A 73 -22.51 -8.86 -0.77
N GLY A 74 -23.61 -9.47 -1.24
CA GLY A 74 -24.95 -9.05 -0.84
C GLY A 74 -25.33 -7.62 -1.26
N GLY A 75 -24.78 -7.12 -2.38
CA GLY A 75 -25.02 -5.77 -2.89
C GLY A 75 -24.23 -4.67 -2.18
N LYS A 76 -23.30 -5.05 -1.29
CA LYS A 76 -22.32 -4.13 -0.69
C LYS A 76 -20.93 -4.42 -1.23
N GLU A 77 -20.22 -3.36 -1.59
CA GLU A 77 -18.82 -3.44 -1.97
C GLU A 77 -17.96 -3.69 -0.72
N LYS A 78 -16.95 -4.53 -0.86
CA LYS A 78 -15.95 -4.81 0.16
C LYS A 78 -14.58 -4.95 -0.50
N LEU A 79 -13.54 -4.65 0.27
CA LEU A 79 -12.18 -5.03 -0.09
C LEU A 79 -11.81 -6.37 0.57
N ILE A 80 -11.33 -7.30 -0.25
CA ILE A 80 -10.80 -8.59 0.20
C ILE A 80 -9.36 -8.75 -0.29
N GLN A 81 -8.61 -9.65 0.35
CA GLN A 81 -7.26 -9.97 -0.11
C GLN A 81 -7.31 -10.64 -1.48
N ASP A 82 -6.44 -10.18 -2.39
CA ASP A 82 -6.20 -10.84 -3.66
C ASP A 82 -5.51 -12.19 -3.41
N SER A 83 -6.23 -13.29 -3.64
CA SER A 83 -5.70 -14.64 -3.47
C SER A 83 -4.74 -15.04 -4.60
N GLU A 84 -4.80 -14.38 -5.75
CA GLU A 84 -3.91 -14.66 -6.89
C GLU A 84 -2.57 -13.93 -6.76
N ASN A 85 -2.55 -12.81 -6.02
CA ASN A 85 -1.34 -12.03 -5.74
C ASN A 85 -1.12 -11.82 -4.23
N PRO A 86 -0.83 -12.90 -3.47
CA PRO A 86 -0.80 -12.83 -2.00
C PRO A 86 0.38 -12.04 -1.42
N GLU A 87 1.51 -11.96 -2.14
CA GLU A 87 2.73 -11.31 -1.67
C GLU A 87 3.41 -10.48 -2.74
N ILE A 88 3.62 -9.19 -2.47
CA ILE A 88 4.36 -8.30 -3.37
C ILE A 88 5.88 -8.49 -3.21
N ASN A 89 6.33 -9.15 -2.14
CA ASN A 89 7.74 -9.27 -1.80
C ASN A 89 8.09 -10.68 -1.32
N ASN A 90 7.99 -11.64 -2.24
CA ASN A 90 8.42 -13.04 -2.04
C ASN A 90 9.95 -13.10 -1.89
N GLY A 91 10.49 -12.93 -0.68
CA GLY A 91 11.81 -13.42 -0.30
C GLY A 91 13.05 -12.55 -0.56
N HIS A 92 12.96 -11.39 -1.22
CA HIS A 92 14.15 -10.56 -1.52
C HIS A 92 14.50 -9.51 -0.44
N TYR A 93 13.80 -9.50 0.70
CA TYR A 93 14.07 -8.55 1.79
C TYR A 93 15.51 -8.63 2.29
N PHE A 94 16.06 -9.84 2.40
CA PHE A 94 17.46 -10.04 2.81
C PHE A 94 18.45 -9.52 1.76
N GLU A 95 18.19 -9.73 0.46
CA GLU A 95 19.05 -9.21 -0.62
C GLU A 95 18.96 -7.68 -0.75
N LEU A 96 17.77 -7.11 -0.50
CA LEU A 96 17.57 -5.67 -0.43
C LEU A 96 18.36 -5.09 0.74
N LEU A 97 18.26 -5.69 1.94
CA LEU A 97 19.01 -5.24 3.12
C LEU A 97 20.52 -5.33 2.90
N ASP A 98 21.00 -6.43 2.32
CA ASP A 98 22.42 -6.65 2.05
C ASP A 98 22.98 -5.60 1.07
N ARG A 99 22.23 -5.28 0.01
CA ARG A 99 22.63 -4.25 -0.97
C ARG A 99 22.40 -2.81 -0.51
N THR A 100 21.45 -2.57 0.40
CA THR A 100 21.11 -1.22 0.89
C THR A 100 21.84 -0.85 2.17
N TRP A 101 22.51 -1.78 2.86
CA TRP A 101 23.26 -1.49 4.09
C TRP A 101 24.31 -0.38 3.89
N VAL A 102 25.05 -0.41 2.78
CA VAL A 102 26.04 0.62 2.43
C VAL A 102 25.38 1.98 2.17
N ALA A 103 24.20 2.00 1.55
CA ALA A 103 23.47 3.24 1.28
C ALA A 103 22.82 3.82 2.56
N ILE A 104 22.32 2.97 3.44
CA ILE A 104 21.79 3.37 4.75
C ILE A 104 22.93 3.95 5.61
N ASP A 105 24.09 3.29 5.66
CA ASP A 105 25.26 3.79 6.40
C ASP A 105 25.71 5.18 5.89
N TYR A 106 25.73 5.37 4.56
CA TYR A 106 26.08 6.66 3.93
C TYR A 106 25.07 7.78 4.20
N ILE A 107 23.78 7.46 4.39
CA ILE A 107 22.71 8.44 4.65
C ILE A 107 22.68 8.86 6.14
N TYR A 108 23.07 7.97 7.06
CA TYR A 108 22.99 8.23 8.50
C TYR A 108 24.33 8.59 9.18
N MET A 109 25.48 8.46 8.49
CA MET A 109 26.73 9.09 8.92
C MET A 109 26.67 10.61 8.69
N ARG A 110 26.37 11.38 9.74
CA ARG A 110 26.65 12.82 9.75
C ARG A 110 28.15 13.05 9.91
N ILE A 111 28.76 13.72 8.94
CA ILE A 111 30.04 14.43 9.09
C ILE A 111 29.80 15.68 9.92
#